data_AF-A0AA48H6C4-F1
#
_entry.id   AF-A0AA48H6C4-F1
#
_cell.length_a   1.000
_cell.length_b   1.000
_cell.length_c   1.000
_cell.angle_alpha   90.00
_cell.angle_beta   90.00
_cell.angle_gamma   90.00
#
_symmetry.space_group_name_H-M   'P 1'
#
loop_
_entity.id
_entity.type
_entity.pdbx_description
1 polymer ?
#
loop_
_entity_poly.entity_id
_entity_poly.type
_entity_poly.pdbx_seq_one_letter_code
_entity_poly.pdbx_strand_id
1 'polypeptide(L)'
;MAPLRLSLLLLLLPLACKGPDGSGYGRAPIAPPDAVRLAAKSPDGVKGVFEVTILRAEATRGMVYLNSEADYRDPRCLTVAVTPSVAGTLMARLGVKRVEDLRNRTLRVKGTARQVKIHFVDNGRVTDRYYFQTHVFVDGASQVSFL
;
A
#
# COMPACT_ATOMS: atom_id res chain seq x y z
N MET A 1 57.30 -11.53 49.92
CA MET A 1 57.11 -11.74 48.46
C MET A 1 55.63 -11.71 48.14
N ALA A 2 55.13 -10.59 47.60
CA ALA A 2 53.98 -10.56 46.69
C ALA A 2 54.54 -10.60 45.24
N PRO A 3 53.78 -10.75 44.13
CA PRO A 3 52.32 -10.67 43.95
C PRO A 3 51.80 -11.86 43.08
N LEU A 4 50.50 -12.02 42.78
CA LEU A 4 49.93 -11.55 41.51
C LEU A 4 48.41 -11.77 41.54
N ARG A 5 47.67 -10.69 41.32
CA ARG A 5 46.23 -10.71 41.05
C ARG A 5 46.02 -11.26 39.64
N LEU A 6 45.19 -12.29 39.49
CA LEU A 6 44.66 -12.68 38.19
C LEU A 6 43.17 -12.33 38.15
N SER A 7 42.90 -11.05 37.92
CA SER A 7 41.57 -10.56 37.55
C SER A 7 41.24 -11.06 36.15
N LEU A 8 40.41 -12.11 36.06
CA LEU A 8 39.85 -12.56 34.79
C LEU A 8 38.72 -11.60 34.38
N LEU A 9 39.09 -10.52 33.70
CA LEU A 9 38.16 -9.60 33.07
C LEU A 9 37.60 -10.29 31.81
N LEU A 10 36.41 -10.88 31.91
CA LEU A 10 35.70 -11.44 30.77
C LEU A 10 35.19 -10.29 29.90
N LEU A 11 35.98 -9.88 28.89
CA LEU A 11 35.54 -8.97 27.85
C LEU A 11 34.46 -9.66 27.00
N LEU A 12 33.20 -9.40 27.33
CA LEU A 12 32.05 -9.63 26.47
C LEU A 12 32.15 -8.67 25.27
N LEU A 13 32.79 -9.12 24.19
CA LEU A 13 32.67 -8.46 22.89
C LEU A 13 31.21 -8.60 22.43
N PRO A 14 30.45 -7.51 22.23
CA PRO A 14 29.15 -7.64 21.61
C PRO A 14 29.37 -8.09 20.16
N LEU A 15 28.87 -9.28 19.82
CA LEU A 15 28.61 -9.65 18.43
C LEU A 15 27.55 -8.67 17.90
N ALA A 16 28.00 -7.54 17.38
CA ALA A 16 27.18 -6.68 16.55
C ALA A 16 26.94 -7.42 15.23
N CYS A 17 25.86 -8.20 15.16
CA CYS A 17 25.29 -8.60 13.89
C CYS A 17 24.83 -7.32 13.19
N LYS A 18 25.69 -6.81 12.30
CA LYS A 18 25.33 -5.77 11.35
C LYS A 18 24.19 -6.34 10.49
N GLY A 19 22.95 -5.97 10.83
CA GLY A 19 21.78 -6.36 10.05
C GLY A 19 21.95 -5.90 8.61
N PRO A 20 21.36 -6.60 7.63
CA PRO A 20 21.44 -6.15 6.25
C PRO A 20 20.88 -4.72 6.17
N ASP A 21 21.70 -3.80 5.68
CA ASP A 21 21.32 -2.44 5.32
C ASP A 21 20.30 -2.51 4.17
N GLY A 22 19.05 -2.77 4.55
CA GLY A 22 17.94 -2.97 3.64
C GLY A 22 17.39 -1.64 3.18
N SER A 23 18.01 -1.07 2.14
CA SER A 23 17.35 -0.11 1.27
C SER A 23 15.92 -0.61 0.97
N GLY A 24 14.92 0.21 1.29
CA GLY A 24 13.50 -0.17 1.38
C GLY A 24 12.79 -0.50 0.06
N TYR A 25 13.48 -1.14 -0.88
CA TYR A 25 12.95 -1.66 -2.15
C TYR A 25 13.42 -3.10 -2.48
N GLY A 26 14.10 -3.80 -1.55
CA GLY A 26 14.60 -5.17 -1.74
C GLY A 26 13.61 -6.32 -1.48
N ARG A 27 12.31 -6.05 -1.32
CA ARG A 27 11.25 -7.08 -1.20
C ARG A 27 10.39 -7.10 -2.46
N ALA A 28 10.03 -8.29 -2.93
CA ALA A 28 9.11 -8.47 -4.04
C ALA A 28 7.81 -7.67 -3.81
N PRO A 29 7.19 -7.10 -4.87
CA PRO A 29 5.91 -6.42 -4.75
C PRO A 29 4.84 -7.30 -4.10
N ILE A 30 3.98 -6.70 -3.28
CA ILE A 30 2.89 -7.38 -2.59
C ILE A 30 1.67 -7.41 -3.52
N ALA A 31 1.11 -8.60 -3.75
CA ALA A 31 -0.11 -8.75 -4.54
C ALA A 31 -1.36 -8.23 -3.79
N PRO A 32 -2.42 -7.80 -4.50
CA PRO A 32 -3.61 -7.22 -3.88
C PRO A 32 -4.26 -8.09 -2.79
N PRO A 33 -4.50 -9.41 -2.99
CA PRO A 33 -5.11 -10.25 -1.95
C PRO A 33 -4.24 -10.36 -0.69
N ASP A 34 -2.91 -10.36 -0.85
CA ASP A 34 -1.98 -10.38 0.27
C ASP A 34 -1.98 -9.03 1.00
N ALA A 35 -2.01 -7.91 0.28
CA ALA A 35 -2.11 -6.58 0.87
C ALA A 35 -3.37 -6.43 1.74
N VAL A 36 -4.52 -6.90 1.24
CA VAL A 36 -5.78 -6.90 2.01
C VAL A 36 -5.67 -7.76 3.26
N ARG A 37 -5.18 -9.00 3.13
CA ARG A 37 -5.02 -9.92 4.26
C ARG A 37 -4.07 -9.37 5.33
N LEU A 38 -2.98 -8.74 4.91
CA LEU A 38 -1.99 -8.14 5.80
C LEU A 38 -2.53 -6.88 6.47
N ALA A 39 -3.21 -6.00 5.72
CA ALA A 39 -3.81 -4.79 6.27
C ALA A 39 -4.92 -5.09 7.28
N ALA A 40 -5.70 -6.16 7.08
CA ALA A 40 -6.73 -6.59 8.03
C ALA A 40 -6.17 -7.00 9.41
N LYS A 41 -4.88 -7.34 9.49
CA LYS A 41 -4.20 -7.72 10.74
C LYS A 41 -3.37 -6.58 11.34
N SER A 42 -3.36 -5.41 10.70
CA SER A 42 -2.51 -4.29 11.10
C SER A 42 -3.35 -3.02 11.20
N PRO A 43 -3.65 -2.53 12.41
CA PRO A 43 -4.38 -1.26 12.59
C PRO A 43 -3.72 -0.08 11.87
N ASP A 44 -2.40 -0.07 11.82
CA ASP A 44 -1.60 0.95 11.11
C ASP A 44 -1.41 0.65 9.60
N GLY A 45 -2.04 -0.41 9.10
CA GLY A 45 -1.88 -0.89 7.74
C GLY A 45 -0.50 -1.48 7.48
N VAL A 46 -0.22 -1.75 6.20
CA VAL A 46 1.04 -2.35 5.75
C VAL A 46 1.69 -1.47 4.71
N LYS A 47 2.93 -1.06 5.00
CA LYS A 47 3.77 -0.28 4.08
C LYS A 47 4.45 -1.21 3.09
N GLY A 48 4.45 -0.85 1.82
CA GLY A 48 5.09 -1.66 0.79
C GLY A 48 5.00 -1.06 -0.60
N VAL A 49 5.41 -1.88 -1.56
CA VAL A 49 5.16 -1.68 -2.99
C VAL A 49 4.14 -2.74 -3.40
N PHE A 50 3.09 -2.31 -4.07
CA PHE A 50 1.99 -3.16 -4.50
C PHE A 50 1.97 -3.24 -6.02
N GLU A 51 1.82 -4.44 -6.56
CA GLU A 51 1.62 -4.63 -7.99
C GLU A 51 0.12 -4.80 -8.26
N VAL A 52 -0.47 -3.88 -9.01
CA VAL A 52 -1.93 -3.76 -9.15
C VAL A 52 -2.31 -3.68 -10.62
N THR A 53 -2.99 -4.71 -11.11
CA THR A 53 -3.70 -4.64 -12.40
C THR A 53 -5.04 -3.95 -12.19
N ILE A 54 -5.31 -2.91 -12.96
CA ILE A 54 -6.53 -2.11 -12.80
C ILE A 54 -7.69 -2.80 -13.54
N LEU A 55 -8.67 -3.34 -12.81
CA LEU A 55 -9.87 -3.94 -13.40
C LEU A 55 -11.06 -2.97 -13.42
N ARG A 56 -11.08 -2.01 -12.49
CA ARG A 56 -12.06 -0.91 -12.48
C ARG A 56 -11.38 0.42 -12.19
N ALA A 57 -11.67 1.42 -13.00
CA ALA A 57 -11.22 2.79 -12.80
C ALA A 57 -12.45 3.72 -12.83
N GLU A 58 -12.57 4.61 -11.85
CA GLU A 58 -13.72 5.52 -11.71
C GLU A 58 -13.30 6.82 -11.01
N ALA A 59 -13.77 7.96 -11.52
CA ALA A 59 -13.66 9.25 -10.84
C ALA A 59 -14.95 9.52 -10.05
N THR A 60 -14.86 9.65 -8.73
CA THR A 60 -16.02 9.94 -7.88
C THR A 60 -15.61 10.64 -6.61
N ARG A 61 -16.49 11.48 -6.05
CA ARG A 61 -16.27 12.19 -4.77
C ARG A 61 -14.93 12.95 -4.68
N GLY A 62 -14.48 13.54 -5.80
CA GLY A 62 -13.24 14.33 -5.86
C GLY A 62 -11.95 13.51 -5.92
N MET A 63 -12.04 12.18 -6.07
CA MET A 63 -10.91 11.27 -6.17
C MET A 63 -11.03 10.36 -7.40
N VAL A 64 -9.94 9.70 -7.76
CA VAL A 64 -9.93 8.61 -8.74
C VAL A 64 -9.58 7.32 -8.03
N TYR A 65 -10.40 6.29 -8.23
CA TYR A 65 -10.23 4.97 -7.61
C TYR A 65 -9.87 3.94 -8.68
N LEU A 66 -8.69 3.35 -8.53
CA LEU A 66 -8.18 2.27 -9.39
C LEU A 66 -8.20 0.97 -8.58
N ASN A 67 -9.03 0.03 -8.98
CA ASN A 67 -9.33 -1.18 -8.19
C ASN A 67 -8.69 -2.41 -8.83
N SER A 68 -8.16 -3.29 -8.00
CA SER A 68 -7.64 -4.60 -8.44
C SER A 68 -8.74 -5.59 -8.85
N GLU A 69 -9.99 -5.32 -8.48
CA GLU A 69 -11.15 -6.15 -8.78
C GLU A 69 -12.21 -5.36 -9.58
N ALA A 70 -13.02 -6.04 -10.38
CA ALA A 70 -14.09 -5.41 -11.15
C ALA A 70 -15.23 -4.87 -10.25
N ASP A 71 -15.50 -5.58 -9.15
CA ASP A 71 -16.34 -5.12 -8.05
C ASP A 71 -15.46 -4.61 -6.90
N TYR A 72 -15.56 -3.31 -6.60
CA TYR A 72 -14.82 -2.68 -5.52
C TYR A 72 -15.26 -3.16 -4.12
N ARG A 73 -16.37 -3.90 -4.03
CA ARG A 73 -16.86 -4.51 -2.79
C ARG A 73 -16.31 -5.93 -2.58
N ASP A 74 -15.60 -6.48 -3.55
CA ASP A 74 -14.92 -7.77 -3.37
C ASP A 74 -13.92 -7.64 -2.20
N PRO A 75 -13.95 -8.54 -1.20
CA PRO A 75 -13.06 -8.47 -0.04
C PRO A 75 -11.58 -8.67 -0.38
N ARG A 76 -11.24 -9.04 -1.63
CA ARG A 76 -9.88 -9.15 -2.14
C ARG A 76 -9.41 -7.86 -2.84
N CYS A 77 -10.30 -6.88 -3.02
CA CYS A 77 -10.01 -5.64 -3.71
C CYS A 77 -9.02 -4.76 -2.93
N LEU A 78 -7.88 -4.48 -3.57
CA LEU A 78 -7.04 -3.34 -3.20
C LEU A 78 -7.42 -2.15 -4.07
N THR A 79 -7.83 -1.07 -3.43
CA THR A 79 -8.15 0.20 -4.08
C THR A 79 -6.97 1.15 -3.98
N VAL A 80 -6.49 1.65 -5.11
CA VAL A 80 -5.54 2.76 -5.17
C VAL A 80 -6.35 4.04 -5.32
N ALA A 81 -6.46 4.80 -4.23
CA ALA A 81 -7.17 6.07 -4.20
C ALA A 81 -6.17 7.20 -4.52
N VAL A 82 -6.30 7.78 -5.71
CA VAL A 82 -5.38 8.81 -6.21
C VAL A 82 -6.06 10.17 -6.32
N THR A 83 -5.31 11.23 -6.09
CA THR A 83 -5.81 12.60 -6.32
C THR A 83 -6.02 12.86 -7.82
N PRO A 84 -6.89 13.83 -8.20
CA PRO A 84 -7.10 14.18 -9.61
C PRO A 84 -5.81 14.59 -10.33
N SER A 85 -4.89 15.27 -9.63
CA SER A 85 -3.59 15.66 -10.18
C SER A 85 -2.71 14.45 -10.53
N VAL A 86 -2.67 13.44 -9.66
CA VAL A 86 -1.94 12.19 -9.93
C VAL A 86 -2.58 11.46 -11.09
N ALA A 87 -3.90 11.30 -11.11
CA ALA A 87 -4.62 10.66 -12.20
C ALA A 87 -4.33 11.35 -13.55
N GLY A 88 -4.40 12.69 -13.60
CA GLY A 88 -4.08 13.46 -14.79
C GLY A 88 -2.64 13.23 -15.27
N THR A 89 -1.68 13.14 -14.35
CA THR A 89 -0.29 12.80 -14.68
C THR A 89 -0.16 11.39 -15.27
N LEU A 90 -0.83 10.40 -14.68
CA LEU A 90 -0.82 9.02 -15.17
C LEU A 90 -1.44 8.92 -16.57
N MET A 91 -2.56 9.61 -16.79
CA MET A 91 -3.24 9.63 -18.08
C MET A 91 -2.40 10.33 -19.16
N ALA A 92 -1.76 11.45 -18.83
CA ALA A 92 -0.87 12.17 -19.73
C ALA A 92 0.33 11.31 -20.17
N ARG A 93 0.93 10.54 -19.23
CA ARG A 93 2.03 9.60 -19.55
C ARG A 93 1.63 8.54 -20.58
N LEU A 94 0.36 8.16 -20.63
CA LEU A 94 -0.17 7.18 -21.57
C LEU A 94 -0.85 7.80 -22.81
N GLY A 95 -0.97 9.12 -22.88
CA GLY A 95 -1.70 9.81 -23.95
C GLY A 95 -3.21 9.53 -23.97
N VAL A 96 -3.80 9.11 -22.83
CA VAL A 96 -5.24 8.80 -22.72
C VAL A 96 -6.03 9.95 -22.12
N LYS A 97 -7.34 9.98 -22.36
CA LYS A 97 -8.21 11.11 -21.99
C LYS A 97 -9.28 10.77 -20.95
N ARG A 98 -9.60 9.48 -20.76
CA ARG A 98 -10.60 9.04 -19.79
C ARG A 98 -9.94 8.20 -18.70
N VAL A 99 -10.46 8.27 -17.48
CA VAL A 99 -9.96 7.47 -16.35
C VAL A 99 -10.14 5.98 -16.63
N GLU A 100 -11.20 5.60 -17.34
CA GLU A 100 -11.51 4.24 -17.73
C GLU A 100 -10.46 3.63 -18.67
N ASP A 101 -9.71 4.46 -19.40
CA ASP A 101 -8.63 4.02 -20.29
C ASP A 101 -7.39 3.53 -19.50
N LEU A 102 -7.37 3.71 -18.16
CA LEU A 102 -6.38 3.12 -17.26
C LEU A 102 -6.65 1.64 -16.96
N ARG A 103 -7.82 1.10 -17.31
CA ARG A 103 -8.12 -0.33 -17.12
C ARG A 103 -7.13 -1.21 -17.88
N ASN A 104 -6.91 -2.42 -17.38
CA ASN A 104 -5.96 -3.42 -17.87
C ASN A 104 -4.49 -2.97 -17.87
N ARG A 105 -4.18 -1.81 -17.27
CA ARG A 105 -2.80 -1.41 -16.98
C ARG A 105 -2.37 -1.98 -15.64
N THR A 106 -1.10 -2.34 -15.54
CA THR A 106 -0.48 -2.79 -14.30
C THR A 106 0.39 -1.69 -13.73
N LEU A 107 0.22 -1.42 -12.44
CA LEU A 107 0.95 -0.42 -11.69
C LEU A 107 1.85 -1.06 -10.64
N ARG A 108 3.01 -0.48 -10.41
CA ARG A 108 3.67 -0.54 -9.08
C ARG A 108 3.30 0.70 -8.29
N VAL A 109 2.78 0.50 -7.08
CA VAL A 109 2.30 1.55 -6.19
C VAL A 109 3.03 1.47 -4.87
N LYS A 110 3.77 2.51 -4.51
CA LYS A 110 4.42 2.65 -3.21
C LYS A 110 3.50 3.37 -2.24
N GLY A 111 3.21 2.77 -1.09
CA GLY A 111 2.40 3.42 -0.07
C GLY A 111 2.12 2.55 1.13
N THR A 112 1.00 2.83 1.80
CA THR A 112 0.49 2.03 2.91
C THR A 112 -0.93 1.56 2.59
N ALA A 113 -1.13 0.26 2.56
CA ALA A 113 -2.45 -0.36 2.45
C ALA A 113 -3.12 -0.37 3.83
N ARG A 114 -4.31 0.25 3.96
CA ARG A 114 -5.06 0.38 5.22
C ARG A 114 -6.50 -0.05 5.04
N GLN A 115 -7.09 -0.65 6.07
CA GLN A 115 -8.54 -0.86 6.08
C GLN A 115 -9.27 0.46 6.31
N VAL A 116 -10.27 0.73 5.46
CA VAL A 116 -11.16 1.88 5.53
C VAL A 116 -12.56 1.36 5.78
N LYS A 117 -13.18 1.81 6.88
CA LYS A 117 -14.57 1.48 7.20
C LYS A 117 -15.50 2.29 6.31
N ILE A 118 -16.33 1.61 5.53
CA ILE A 118 -17.34 2.21 4.66
C ILE A 118 -18.71 1.88 5.22
N HIS A 119 -19.48 2.92 5.54
CA HIS A 119 -20.86 2.75 5.98
C HIS A 119 -21.80 2.62 4.79
N PHE A 120 -22.81 1.76 4.92
CA PHE A 120 -23.93 1.73 3.99
C PHE A 120 -24.78 2.99 4.20
N VAL A 121 -25.24 3.56 3.08
CA VAL A 121 -26.14 4.73 3.07
C VAL A 121 -27.47 4.30 2.46
N ASP A 122 -28.56 4.64 3.13
CA ASP A 122 -29.93 4.41 2.68
C ASP A 122 -30.71 5.73 2.74
N ASN A 123 -31.38 6.11 1.66
CA ASN A 123 -32.10 7.39 1.52
C ASN A 123 -31.29 8.62 2.00
N GLY A 124 -29.99 8.64 1.68
CA GLY A 124 -29.07 9.71 2.08
C GLY A 124 -28.61 9.68 3.54
N ARG A 125 -29.05 8.70 4.34
CA ARG A 125 -28.67 8.54 5.75
C ARG A 125 -27.69 7.39 5.93
N VAL A 126 -26.64 7.63 6.71
CA VAL A 126 -25.70 6.59 7.15
C VAL A 126 -26.44 5.58 8.02
N THR A 127 -26.22 4.30 7.77
CA THR A 127 -26.76 3.18 8.55
C THR A 127 -25.70 2.61 9.50
N ASP A 128 -26.13 1.76 10.44
CA ASP A 128 -25.23 1.03 11.35
C ASP A 128 -24.45 -0.10 10.66
N ARG A 129 -24.85 -0.48 9.44
CA ARG A 129 -24.14 -1.48 8.64
C ARG A 129 -22.89 -0.83 8.05
N TYR A 130 -21.79 -1.57 8.09
CA TYR A 130 -20.55 -1.17 7.44
C TYR A 130 -19.84 -2.38 6.82
N TYR A 131 -18.90 -2.09 5.94
CA TYR A 131 -17.94 -3.06 5.41
C TYR A 131 -16.55 -2.39 5.35
N PHE A 132 -15.51 -3.19 5.14
CA PHE A 132 -14.15 -2.67 4.97
C PHE A 132 -13.73 -2.73 3.51
N GLN A 133 -13.06 -1.68 3.07
CA GLN A 133 -12.24 -1.70 1.87
C GLN A 133 -10.77 -1.57 2.28
N THR A 134 -9.85 -2.00 1.43
CA THR A 134 -8.42 -1.75 1.65
C THR A 134 -7.93 -0.71 0.66
N HIS A 135 -7.44 0.42 1.16
CA HIS A 135 -7.00 1.54 0.33
C HIS A 135 -5.49 1.76 0.44
N VAL A 136 -4.86 2.11 -0.68
CA VAL A 136 -3.56 2.80 -0.72
C VAL A 136 -3.82 4.22 -1.22
N PHE A 137 -3.55 5.21 -0.37
CA PHE A 137 -3.68 6.62 -0.75
C PHE A 137 -2.41 7.10 -1.48
N VAL A 138 -2.60 7.80 -2.59
CA VAL A 138 -1.53 8.32 -3.45
C VAL A 138 -1.80 9.77 -3.80
N ASP A 139 -0.91 10.66 -3.39
CA ASP A 139 -0.93 12.09 -3.69
C ASP A 139 0.26 12.54 -4.53
N GLY A 140 1.30 11.70 -4.67
CA GLY A 140 2.47 11.96 -5.51
C GLY A 140 2.62 10.99 -6.66
N ALA A 141 2.81 11.50 -7.88
CA ALA A 141 3.04 10.67 -9.08
C ALA A 141 4.36 9.88 -9.04
N SER A 142 5.27 10.17 -8.11
CA SER A 142 6.49 9.40 -7.84
C SER A 142 6.22 8.08 -7.10
N GLN A 143 5.04 7.91 -6.52
CA GLN A 143 4.61 6.67 -5.88
C GLN A 143 4.15 5.62 -6.90
N VAL A 144 3.93 6.00 -8.17
CA VAL A 144 3.28 5.15 -9.16
C VAL A 144 4.11 5.08 -10.44
N SER A 145 4.35 3.85 -10.88
CA SER A 145 4.93 3.54 -12.19
C SER A 145 4.10 2.48 -12.90
N PHE A 146 3.95 2.60 -14.23
CA PHE A 146 3.43 1.51 -15.06
C PHE A 146 4.48 0.40 -15.19
N LEU A 147 4.00 -0.84 -15.39
CA LEU A 147 4.81 -1.99 -15.79
C LEU A 147 4.68 -2.28 -17.28
#